data_AF-A0A3D0Z2X2-F1
#
_entry.id   AF-A0A3D0Z2X2-F1
#
_cell.length_a   1.000
_cell.length_b   1.000
_cell.length_c   1.000
_cell.angle_alpha   90.00
_cell.angle_beta   90.00
_cell.angle_gamma   90.00
#
_symmetry.space_group_name_H-M   'P 1'
#
loop_
_entity.id
_entity.type
_entity.pdbx_description
1 polymer ?
#
loop_
_entity_poly.entity_id
_entity_poly.type
_entity_poly.pdbx_seq_one_letter_code
_entity_poly.pdbx_strand_id
1 'polypeptide(L)'
;MSTVTQLTESLKSGIIDSKLAEIYPGKENEGKLRLLEAINRFTEIFPKADDCTLFSTPGRTEVGGNHTDHQNGCVLAASLDLDIIAVVAPNDEEIVRVQSAGYDMDVVDLEVLTPVDEEKEHSPALVRGICARFKELGYNIGGFDA
;
A
#
# COMPACT_ATOMS: atom_id res chain seq x y z
N MET A 1 1.59 -2.80 15.78
CA MET A 1 2.05 -1.57 15.11
C MET A 1 3.42 -1.24 15.67
N SER A 2 4.29 -0.65 14.85
CA SER A 2 5.71 -0.51 15.15
C SER A 2 6.16 0.91 14.83
N THR A 3 7.00 1.50 15.69
CA THR A 3 7.70 2.74 15.35
C THR A 3 8.55 2.55 14.08
N VAL A 4 8.85 3.63 13.36
CA VAL A 4 9.82 3.64 12.25
C VAL A 4 11.15 2.97 12.65
N THR A 5 11.62 3.24 13.87
CA THR A 5 12.86 2.66 14.41
C THR A 5 12.74 1.15 14.55
N GLN A 6 11.65 0.64 15.11
CA GLN A 6 11.40 -0.80 15.25
C GLN A 6 11.27 -1.49 13.89
N LEU A 7 10.62 -0.87 12.90
CA LEU A 7 10.57 -1.41 11.53
C LEU A 7 11.98 -1.50 10.93
N THR A 8 12.76 -0.44 11.05
CA THR A 8 14.15 -0.39 10.58
C THR A 8 15.02 -1.44 11.26
N GLU A 9 14.89 -1.61 12.57
CA GLU A 9 15.61 -2.62 13.34
C GLU A 9 15.19 -4.04 12.96
N SER A 10 13.90 -4.30 12.74
CA SER A 10 13.41 -5.61 12.31
C SER A 10 14.00 -6.02 10.96
N LEU A 11 14.15 -5.06 10.04
CA LEU A 11 14.82 -5.26 8.76
C LEU A 11 16.30 -5.54 8.99
N LYS A 12 17.01 -4.69 9.75
CA LYS A 12 18.48 -4.81 9.94
C LYS A 12 18.89 -6.08 10.68
N SER A 13 18.15 -6.45 11.73
CA SER A 13 18.43 -7.61 12.59
C SER A 13 18.15 -8.96 11.92
N GLY A 14 17.46 -8.97 10.78
CA GLY A 14 17.15 -10.18 10.02
C GLY A 14 15.93 -10.96 10.53
N ILE A 15 15.17 -10.41 11.48
CA ILE A 15 13.97 -11.05 12.04
C ILE A 15 12.95 -11.38 10.94
N ILE A 16 12.90 -10.59 9.86
CA ILE A 16 11.97 -10.77 8.75
C ILE A 16 12.61 -11.36 7.49
N ASP A 17 13.86 -11.82 7.55
CA ASP A 17 14.56 -12.33 6.36
C ASP A 17 13.86 -13.54 5.73
N SER A 18 13.21 -14.40 6.52
CA SER A 18 12.40 -15.51 5.99
C SER A 18 11.23 -15.02 5.13
N LYS A 19 10.56 -13.93 5.53
CA LYS A 19 9.48 -13.33 4.73
C LYS A 19 10.03 -12.66 3.48
N LEU A 20 11.21 -12.03 3.58
CA LEU A 20 11.88 -11.46 2.42
C LEU A 20 12.26 -12.53 1.40
N ALA A 21 12.69 -13.72 1.85
CA ALA A 21 12.96 -14.85 0.96
C ALA A 21 11.70 -15.39 0.27
N GLU A 22 10.53 -15.30 0.91
CA GLU A 22 9.25 -15.66 0.29
C GLU A 22 8.79 -14.65 -0.77
N ILE A 23 8.98 -13.35 -0.51
CA ILE A 23 8.51 -12.27 -1.40
C ILE A 23 9.53 -11.98 -2.52
N TYR A 24 10.83 -12.04 -2.21
CA TYR A 24 11.94 -11.71 -3.11
C TYR A 24 12.96 -12.85 -3.20
N PRO A 25 12.57 -14.05 -3.67
CA PRO A 25 13.46 -15.21 -3.71
C PRO A 25 14.70 -14.94 -4.57
N GLY A 26 15.89 -15.05 -3.97
CA GLY A 26 17.18 -14.77 -4.60
C GLY A 26 17.49 -13.29 -4.80
N LYS A 27 16.64 -12.38 -4.30
CA LYS A 27 16.80 -10.92 -4.33
C LYS A 27 16.52 -10.30 -2.95
N GLU A 28 16.72 -11.05 -1.87
CA GLU A 28 16.34 -10.67 -0.51
C GLU A 28 17.02 -9.37 -0.08
N ASN A 29 18.30 -9.20 -0.45
CA ASN A 29 19.05 -7.99 -0.16
C ASN A 29 18.53 -6.77 -0.90
N GLU A 30 18.13 -6.92 -2.17
CA GLU A 30 17.56 -5.83 -2.98
C GLU A 30 16.19 -5.41 -2.40
N GLY A 31 15.35 -6.39 -2.07
CA GLY A 31 14.07 -6.16 -1.40
C GLY A 31 14.26 -5.43 -0.07
N LYS A 32 15.19 -5.90 0.78
CA LYS A 32 15.53 -5.26 2.05
C LYS A 32 15.95 -3.80 1.90
N LEU A 33 16.84 -3.50 0.95
CA LEU A 33 17.29 -2.14 0.68
C LEU A 33 16.13 -1.25 0.20
N ARG A 34 15.25 -1.77 -0.64
CA ARG A 34 14.06 -1.06 -1.12
C ARG A 34 13.07 -0.74 -0.01
N LEU A 35 12.85 -1.66 0.93
CA LEU A 35 11.99 -1.43 2.09
C LEU A 35 12.59 -0.38 3.04
N LEU A 36 13.90 -0.44 3.28
CA LEU A 36 14.60 0.57 4.09
C LEU A 36 14.51 1.96 3.45
N GLU A 37 14.63 2.05 2.13
CA GLU A 37 14.48 3.31 1.40
C GLU A 37 13.06 3.88 1.52
N ALA A 38 12.04 3.02 1.42
CA ALA A 38 10.65 3.44 1.62
C ALA A 38 10.42 3.99 3.04
N ILE A 39 10.98 3.33 4.06
CA ILE A 39 10.90 3.80 5.46
C ILE A 39 11.60 5.15 5.64
N ASN A 40 12.79 5.33 5.06
CA ASN A 40 13.51 6.61 5.13
C ASN A 40 12.68 7.73 4.51
N ARG A 41 12.18 7.54 3.28
CA ARG A 41 11.35 8.53 2.59
C ARG A 41 10.07 8.85 3.36
N PHE A 42 9.40 7.83 3.88
CA PHE A 42 8.22 8.02 4.72
C PHE A 42 8.52 8.91 5.93
N THR A 43 9.64 8.66 6.61
CA THR A 43 10.07 9.42 7.79
C THR A 43 10.41 10.87 7.44
N GLU A 44 11.00 11.13 6.27
CA GLU A 44 11.31 12.48 5.80
C GLU A 44 10.04 13.30 5.57
N ILE A 45 8.99 12.67 5.04
CA ILE A 45 7.74 13.33 4.66
C ILE A 45 6.80 13.45 5.86
N PHE A 46 6.73 12.42 6.69
CA PHE A 46 5.86 12.32 7.86
C PHE A 46 6.68 12.11 9.16
N PRO A 47 7.49 13.10 9.59
CA PRO A 47 8.46 12.92 10.69
C PRO A 47 7.83 12.71 12.07
N LYS A 48 6.51 12.88 12.20
CA LYS A 48 5.76 12.69 13.44
C LYS A 48 4.92 11.41 13.44
N ALA A 49 4.90 10.68 12.33
CA ALA A 49 4.15 9.44 12.24
C ALA A 49 4.73 8.39 13.19
N ASP A 50 3.83 7.67 13.85
CA ASP A 50 4.14 6.52 14.68
C ASP A 50 3.20 5.37 14.30
N ASP A 51 3.34 4.20 14.93
CA ASP A 51 2.49 3.04 14.66
C ASP A 51 2.49 2.58 13.18
N CYS A 52 3.64 2.74 12.54
CA CYS A 52 3.87 2.39 11.15
C CYS A 52 3.73 0.88 10.90
N THR A 53 3.22 0.55 9.72
CA THR A 53 3.09 -0.82 9.21
C THR A 53 3.56 -0.87 7.75
N LEU A 54 4.30 -1.91 7.40
CA LEU A 54 4.76 -2.14 6.04
C LEU A 54 3.83 -3.10 5.30
N PHE A 55 3.41 -2.72 4.10
CA PHE A 55 2.61 -3.54 3.20
C PHE A 55 3.37 -3.79 1.88
N SER A 56 3.12 -4.95 1.28
CA SER A 56 3.51 -5.30 -0.08
C SER A 56 2.32 -5.97 -0.76
N THR A 57 2.01 -5.57 -1.99
CA THR A 57 0.99 -6.21 -2.82
C THR A 57 1.57 -6.53 -4.20
N PRO A 58 1.55 -7.80 -4.64
CA PRO A 58 2.10 -8.17 -5.93
C PRO A 58 1.20 -7.69 -7.07
N GLY A 59 1.81 -7.38 -8.20
CA GLY A 59 1.13 -7.36 -9.48
C GLY A 59 0.68 -8.76 -9.89
N ARG A 60 -0.06 -8.85 -10.99
CA ARG A 60 -0.56 -10.13 -11.51
C ARG A 60 -0.41 -10.20 -13.02
N THR A 61 -0.18 -11.41 -13.50
CA THR A 61 -0.30 -11.77 -14.92
C THR A 61 -1.45 -12.76 -15.11
N GLU A 62 -2.01 -12.76 -16.31
CA GLU A 62 -3.06 -13.68 -16.71
C GLU A 62 -2.51 -14.62 -17.78
N VAL A 63 -2.44 -15.90 -17.44
CA VAL A 63 -1.85 -16.96 -18.27
C VAL A 63 -2.90 -17.50 -19.24
N GLY A 64 -4.18 -17.47 -18.86
CA GLY A 64 -5.29 -17.84 -19.72
C GLY A 64 -6.65 -17.50 -19.10
N GLY A 65 -7.69 -17.51 -19.93
CA GLY A 65 -9.04 -17.11 -19.52
C GLY A 65 -9.34 -15.61 -19.73
N ASN A 66 -8.63 -14.94 -20.64
CA ASN A 66 -8.84 -13.52 -20.94
C ASN A 66 -10.29 -13.20 -21.29
N HIS A 67 -10.78 -12.10 -20.70
CA HIS A 67 -12.15 -11.59 -20.86
C HIS A 67 -13.26 -12.57 -20.43
N THR A 68 -12.94 -13.64 -19.70
CA THR A 68 -13.94 -14.60 -19.22
C THR A 68 -14.46 -14.28 -17.81
N ASP A 69 -13.72 -13.48 -17.04
CA ASP A 69 -14.06 -13.08 -15.68
C ASP A 69 -15.41 -12.37 -15.60
N HIS A 70 -15.67 -11.44 -16.51
CA HIS A 70 -16.95 -10.72 -16.60
C HIS A 70 -18.12 -11.58 -17.10
N GLN A 71 -17.85 -12.82 -17.52
CA GLN A 71 -18.83 -13.79 -18.00
C GLN A 71 -19.03 -14.95 -17.03
N ASN A 72 -18.53 -14.85 -15.79
CA ASN A 72 -18.48 -15.94 -14.81
C ASN A 72 -17.71 -17.18 -15.29
N GLY A 73 -16.69 -16.98 -16.14
CA GLY A 73 -15.78 -18.02 -16.60
C GLY A 73 -14.66 -18.33 -15.59
N CYS A 74 -13.65 -19.07 -16.03
CA CYS A 74 -12.48 -19.41 -15.22
C CYS A 74 -11.23 -18.72 -15.74
N VAL A 75 -10.44 -18.16 -14.83
CA VAL A 75 -9.18 -17.48 -15.12
C VAL A 75 -8.02 -18.25 -14.49
N LEU A 76 -6.92 -18.35 -15.23
CA LEU A 76 -5.63 -18.78 -14.70
C LEU A 76 -4.70 -17.57 -14.60
N ALA A 77 -4.44 -17.13 -13.38
CA ALA A 77 -3.57 -15.99 -13.09
C ALA A 77 -2.44 -16.39 -12.13
N ALA A 78 -1.36 -15.61 -12.16
CA ALA A 78 -0.22 -15.77 -11.26
C ALA A 78 0.23 -14.39 -10.74
N SER A 79 0.66 -14.34 -9.48
CA SER A 79 1.34 -13.17 -8.93
C SER A 79 2.71 -12.99 -9.57
N LEU A 80 3.12 -11.75 -9.73
CA LEU A 80 4.46 -11.38 -10.19
C LEU A 80 5.41 -11.19 -8.99
N ASP A 81 6.71 -11.24 -9.26
CA ASP A 81 7.76 -10.81 -8.34
C ASP A 81 7.92 -9.27 -8.31
N LEU A 82 7.06 -8.56 -9.05
CA LEU A 82 6.89 -7.10 -9.02
C LEU A 82 5.72 -6.75 -8.12
N ASP A 83 5.94 -5.81 -7.19
CA ASP A 83 4.96 -5.40 -6.19
C ASP A 83 4.94 -3.87 -6.00
N ILE A 84 3.85 -3.40 -5.40
CA ILE A 84 3.78 -2.07 -4.78
C ILE A 84 4.00 -2.27 -3.28
N ILE A 85 4.87 -1.44 -2.70
CA ILE A 85 5.13 -1.41 -1.25
C ILE A 85 4.62 -0.09 -0.68
N ALA A 86 4.19 -0.10 0.58
CA ALA A 86 3.78 1.10 1.30
C ALA A 86 4.21 1.00 2.76
N VAL A 87 4.67 2.12 3.32
CA VAL A 87 4.82 2.32 4.77
C VAL A 87 3.63 3.17 5.17
N VAL A 88 2.78 2.67 6.05
CA VAL A 88 1.50 3.32 6.38
C VAL A 88 1.42 3.54 7.87
N ALA A 89 0.98 4.72 8.28
CA ALA A 89 0.72 5.07 9.67
C ALA A 89 -0.66 5.73 9.80
N PRO A 90 -1.47 5.37 10.81
CA PRO A 90 -2.69 6.12 11.09
C PRO A 90 -2.35 7.57 11.43
N ASN A 91 -3.26 8.49 11.11
CA ASN A 91 -3.18 9.88 11.56
C ASN A 91 -4.44 10.25 12.36
N ASP A 92 -4.40 11.41 13.01
CA ASP A 92 -5.50 11.91 13.85
C ASP A 92 -6.50 12.77 13.06
N GLU A 93 -6.45 12.71 11.73
CA GLU A 93 -7.32 13.46 10.82
C GLU A 93 -8.26 12.49 10.07
N GLU A 94 -9.32 13.01 9.47
CA GLU A 94 -10.16 12.25 8.53
C GLU A 94 -9.61 12.39 7.10
N ILE A 95 -8.28 12.35 6.95
CA ILE A 95 -7.58 12.56 5.67
C ILE A 95 -6.63 11.41 5.41
N VAL A 96 -6.72 10.84 4.20
CA VAL A 96 -5.73 9.92 3.67
C VAL A 96 -4.74 10.68 2.80
N ARG A 97 -3.44 10.52 3.08
CA ARG A 97 -2.35 11.07 2.27
C ARG A 97 -1.51 9.94 1.72
N VAL A 98 -1.28 9.91 0.41
CA VAL A 98 -0.45 8.89 -0.23
C VAL A 98 0.62 9.58 -1.08
N GLN A 99 1.89 9.42 -0.70
CA GLN A 99 3.01 9.88 -1.50
C GLN A 99 3.60 8.74 -2.34
N SER A 100 3.29 8.76 -3.64
CA SER A 100 3.95 7.88 -4.60
C SER A 100 5.30 8.45 -5.05
N ALA A 101 6.33 7.61 -5.18
CA ALA A 101 7.65 8.05 -5.62
C ALA A 101 7.60 8.64 -7.04
N GLY A 102 8.00 9.92 -7.18
CA GLY A 102 8.03 10.63 -8.47
C GLY A 102 6.71 11.28 -8.89
N TYR A 103 5.70 11.27 -8.02
CA TYR A 103 4.39 11.90 -8.25
C TYR A 103 4.11 12.95 -7.17
N ASP A 104 3.11 13.79 -7.39
CA ASP A 104 2.58 14.65 -6.33
C ASP A 104 1.82 13.81 -5.30
N MET A 105 1.67 14.34 -4.08
CA MET A 105 0.96 13.66 -3.01
C MET A 105 -0.55 13.64 -3.29
N ASP A 106 -1.15 12.46 -3.24
CA ASP A 106 -2.59 12.28 -3.29
C ASP A 106 -3.19 12.57 -1.91
N VAL A 107 -4.29 13.33 -1.86
CA VAL A 107 -4.98 13.70 -0.63
C VAL A 107 -6.48 13.42 -0.77
N VAL A 108 -7.03 12.61 0.13
CA VAL A 108 -8.43 12.18 0.12
C VAL A 108 -9.07 12.50 1.47
N ASP A 109 -10.04 13.41 1.45
CA ASP A 109 -10.90 13.73 2.59
C ASP A 109 -11.97 12.64 2.78
N LEU A 110 -11.97 11.97 3.94
CA LEU A 110 -12.89 10.89 4.27
C LEU A 110 -14.28 11.36 4.70
N GLU A 111 -14.48 12.67 4.91
CA GLU A 111 -15.83 13.23 5.10
C GLU A 111 -16.66 13.16 3.81
N VAL A 112 -16.01 13.11 2.64
CA VAL A 112 -16.66 13.04 1.32
C VAL A 112 -16.44 11.66 0.69
N LEU A 113 -17.34 10.70 0.91
CA LEU A 113 -17.17 9.35 0.32
C LEU A 113 -17.81 9.17 -1.06
N THR A 114 -18.44 10.21 -1.61
CA THR A 114 -19.01 10.20 -2.95
C THR A 114 -17.95 10.45 -4.02
N PRO A 115 -18.09 9.94 -5.25
CA PRO A 115 -17.19 10.24 -6.35
C PRO A 115 -16.99 11.76 -6.57
N VAL A 116 -15.76 12.17 -6.86
CA VAL A 116 -15.36 13.54 -7.18
C VAL A 116 -14.88 13.56 -8.63
N ASP A 117 -15.43 14.45 -9.45
CA ASP A 117 -15.19 14.45 -10.90
C ASP A 117 -13.73 14.76 -11.25
N GLU A 118 -13.07 15.62 -10.47
CA GLU A 118 -11.66 15.98 -10.64
C GLU A 118 -10.70 14.81 -10.40
N GLU A 119 -11.12 13.81 -9.61
CA GLU A 119 -10.32 12.62 -9.29
C GLU A 119 -10.49 11.50 -10.32
N LYS A 120 -11.38 11.68 -11.29
CA LYS A 120 -11.68 10.66 -12.30
C LYS A 120 -10.39 10.24 -13.00
N GLU A 121 -10.20 8.93 -13.12
CA GLU A 121 -9.01 8.30 -13.73
C GLU A 121 -7.68 8.52 -12.95
N HIS A 122 -7.75 9.03 -11.71
CA HIS A 122 -6.58 9.22 -10.85
C HIS A 122 -6.69 8.35 -9.57
N SER A 123 -5.55 8.12 -8.92
CA SER A 123 -5.43 7.31 -7.69
C SER A 123 -6.34 7.73 -6.53
N PRO A 124 -6.61 9.03 -6.26
CA PRO A 124 -7.51 9.45 -5.19
C PRO A 124 -8.91 8.81 -5.29
N ALA A 125 -9.45 8.66 -6.51
CA ALA A 125 -10.75 8.04 -6.72
C ALA A 125 -10.78 6.55 -6.31
N LEU A 126 -9.66 5.84 -6.48
CA LEU A 126 -9.54 4.43 -6.05
C LEU A 126 -9.53 4.34 -4.53
N VAL A 127 -8.72 5.16 -3.86
CA VAL A 127 -8.66 5.22 -2.40
C VAL A 127 -10.03 5.56 -1.82
N ARG A 128 -10.69 6.61 -2.33
CA ARG A 128 -12.03 7.01 -1.92
C ARG A 128 -13.06 5.90 -2.10
N GLY A 129 -13.03 5.22 -3.25
CA GLY A 129 -13.92 4.09 -3.53
C GLY A 129 -13.75 2.92 -2.57
N ILE A 130 -12.51 2.58 -2.20
CA ILE A 130 -12.23 1.56 -1.18
C ILE A 130 -12.77 2.01 0.18
N CYS A 131 -12.46 3.22 0.64
CA CYS A 131 -12.97 3.75 1.91
C CYS A 131 -14.50 3.77 1.97
N ALA A 132 -15.15 4.22 0.89
CA ALA A 132 -16.61 4.20 0.74
C ALA A 132 -17.17 2.78 0.91
N ARG A 133 -16.58 1.80 0.21
CA ARG A 133 -17.02 0.41 0.30
C ARG A 133 -16.82 -0.19 1.69
N PHE A 134 -15.71 0.11 2.36
CA PHE A 134 -15.48 -0.34 3.73
C PHE A 134 -16.53 0.23 4.69
N LYS A 135 -16.89 1.51 4.52
CA LYS A 135 -17.95 2.16 5.32
C LYS A 135 -19.31 1.51 5.08
N GLU A 136 -19.68 1.24 3.83
CA GLU A 136 -20.93 0.53 3.47
C GLU A 136 -21.04 -0.86 4.09
N LEU A 137 -19.91 -1.56 4.21
CA LEU A 137 -19.84 -2.89 4.82
C LEU A 137 -19.86 -2.84 6.37
N GLY A 138 -19.91 -1.64 6.97
CA GLY A 138 -19.98 -1.45 8.42
C GLY A 138 -18.63 -1.48 9.13
N TYR A 139 -17.51 -1.38 8.40
CA TYR A 139 -16.18 -1.25 8.99
C TYR A 139 -15.89 0.19 9.42
N ASN A 140 -15.01 0.33 10.41
CA ASN A 140 -14.44 1.63 10.76
C ASN A 140 -13.35 1.98 9.74
N ILE A 141 -13.38 3.25 9.31
CA ILE A 141 -12.33 3.88 8.50
C ILE A 141 -11.75 5.04 9.31
N GLY A 142 -10.56 5.50 8.94
CA GLY A 142 -9.90 6.68 9.51
C GLY A 142 -8.74 7.10 8.62
N GLY A 143 -8.23 8.31 8.85
CA GLY A 143 -7.11 8.86 8.09
C GLY A 143 -5.81 8.12 8.32
N PHE A 144 -4.94 8.18 7.32
CA PHE A 144 -3.59 7.63 7.39
C PHE A 144 -2.65 8.36 6.44
N ASP A 145 -1.37 8.33 6.76
CA ASP A 145 -0.29 8.79 5.89
C ASP A 145 0.45 7.56 5.32
N ALA A 146 0.78 7.58 4.03
CA ALA A 146 1.42 6.47 3.30
C ALA A 146 2.45 6.94 2.27
#